data_AF-A0AAE3XSM3-F1
#
_entry.id   AF-A0AAE3XSM3-F1
#
_cell.length_a   1.000
_cell.length_b   1.000
_cell.length_c   1.000
_cell.angle_alpha   90.00
_cell.angle_beta   90.00
_cell.angle_gamma   90.00
#
_symmetry.space_group_name_H-M   'P 1'
#
loop_
_entity.id
_entity.type
_entity.pdbx_description
1 polymer ?
#
loop_
_entity_poly.entity_id
_entity_poly.type
_entity_poly.pdbx_seq_one_letter_code
_entity_poly.pdbx_strand_id
1 'polypeptide(L)'
;MKSKGIILTFFISLFIIKNVIAQKDEVKSKYIIVSFELKKQKPKITQVFHWIVATDSVEDRITFDIYPLYIEEPTDYNLNRCINGDTVTVFSAAGEFMFSDEYKTQLNELITIIDSRKIKVQKTTLKWAKGIRGKEKVSVYITPISGIFCHCLQIHKNYKVEFKGLVYMPVSSFSFDDKFWNTKSAKIVKYADYSLVEFTGHLPSISHWRSLCRVKSRMQVFK
;
A
#
# COMPACT_ATOMS: atom_id res chain seq x y z
N MET A 1 26.37 26.01 49.48
CA MET A 1 25.92 26.17 48.08
C MET A 1 26.78 25.26 47.19
N LYS A 2 26.17 24.70 46.12
CA LYS A 2 26.71 23.68 45.18
C LYS A 2 26.65 22.25 45.78
N SER A 3 26.16 21.20 45.12
CA SER A 3 25.69 20.98 43.75
C SER A 3 24.71 19.79 43.82
N LYS A 4 23.43 20.00 43.49
CA LYS A 4 22.40 18.94 43.35
C LYS A 4 21.67 19.10 42.00
N GLY A 5 22.43 19.32 40.93
CA GLY A 5 21.86 19.71 39.63
C GLY A 5 22.42 18.98 38.41
N ILE A 6 22.93 17.75 38.55
CA ILE A 6 23.55 17.02 37.41
C ILE A 6 22.93 15.63 37.14
N ILE A 7 22.13 15.07 38.05
CA ILE A 7 21.61 13.70 37.87
C ILE A 7 20.30 13.65 37.04
N LEU A 8 19.57 14.76 36.90
CA LEU A 8 18.28 14.76 36.20
C LEU A 8 18.39 14.91 34.66
N THR A 9 19.55 15.28 34.13
CA THR A 9 19.74 15.50 32.68
C THR A 9 20.09 14.23 31.92
N PHE A 10 20.53 13.16 32.58
CA PHE A 10 20.91 11.91 31.93
C PHE A 10 19.73 10.94 31.69
N PHE A 11 18.65 11.06 32.47
CA PHE A 11 17.45 10.23 32.27
C PHE A 11 16.53 10.74 31.16
N ILE A 12 16.62 12.02 30.80
CA ILE A 12 15.81 12.61 29.73
C ILE A 12 16.42 12.34 28.35
N SER A 13 17.75 12.14 28.24
CA SER A 13 18.38 11.80 26.95
C SER A 13 18.15 10.33 26.52
N LEU A 14 17.89 9.41 27.45
CA LEU A 14 17.58 8.01 27.16
C LEU A 14 16.16 7.77 26.63
N PHE A 15 15.26 8.75 26.76
CA PHE A 15 13.90 8.65 26.22
C PHE A 15 13.77 9.16 24.77
N ILE A 16 14.74 9.95 24.28
CA ILE A 16 14.63 10.55 22.94
C ILE A 16 15.14 9.59 21.84
N ILE A 17 15.93 8.57 22.17
CA ILE A 17 16.52 7.66 21.17
C ILE A 17 15.52 6.57 20.69
N LYS A 18 14.37 6.41 21.35
CA LYS A 18 13.39 5.36 20.97
C LYS A 18 12.49 5.70 19.78
N ASN A 19 12.62 6.86 19.14
CA ASN A 19 11.75 7.25 18.01
C ASN A 19 12.43 7.18 16.64
N VAL A 20 13.66 6.67 16.56
CA VAL A 20 14.28 6.25 15.28
C VAL A 20 14.25 4.72 15.23
N ILE A 21 13.05 4.14 15.34
CA ILE A 21 12.88 2.72 15.06
C ILE A 21 12.77 2.62 13.54
N ALA A 22 13.90 2.29 12.92
CA ALA A 22 13.88 1.66 11.61
C ALA A 22 12.83 0.54 11.63
N GLN A 23 12.10 0.30 10.54
CA GLN A 23 11.10 -0.77 10.45
C GLN A 23 11.73 -2.14 10.32
N LYS A 24 12.76 -2.38 11.13
CA LYS A 24 13.49 -3.61 11.24
C LYS A 24 12.75 -4.65 12.08
N ASP A 25 11.43 -4.51 12.16
CA ASP A 25 10.58 -5.63 12.54
C ASP A 25 10.42 -6.48 11.29
N GLU A 26 11.32 -7.46 11.13
CA GLU A 26 11.21 -8.61 10.22
C GLU A 26 10.01 -9.53 10.59
N VAL A 27 9.00 -8.99 11.27
CA VAL A 27 7.88 -9.73 11.79
C VAL A 27 6.88 -9.92 10.66
N LYS A 28 6.83 -11.15 10.18
CA LYS A 28 5.82 -11.61 9.24
C LYS A 28 4.43 -11.28 9.78
N SER A 29 3.74 -10.41 9.07
CA SER A 29 2.43 -9.87 9.44
C SER A 29 1.37 -10.24 8.41
N LYS A 30 0.10 -10.16 8.80
CA LYS A 30 -1.04 -10.58 7.99
C LYS A 30 -1.71 -9.39 7.30
N TYR A 31 -1.82 -9.47 5.99
CA TYR A 31 -2.38 -8.44 5.13
C TYR A 31 -3.41 -9.00 4.14
N ILE A 32 -4.12 -8.08 3.52
CA ILE A 32 -5.03 -8.33 2.42
C ILE A 32 -4.57 -7.46 1.26
N ILE A 33 -4.23 -8.09 0.14
CA ILE A 33 -3.97 -7.38 -1.11
C ILE A 33 -5.30 -7.20 -1.84
N VAL A 34 -5.61 -5.96 -2.19
CA VAL A 34 -6.76 -5.58 -3.01
C VAL A 34 -6.24 -5.19 -4.39
N SER A 35 -6.60 -5.98 -5.40
CA SER A 35 -6.17 -5.76 -6.79
C SER A 35 -7.32 -5.20 -7.62
N PHE A 36 -7.11 -4.01 -8.19
CA PHE A 36 -8.05 -3.37 -9.12
C PHE A 36 -7.59 -3.61 -10.55
N GLU A 37 -8.29 -4.47 -11.28
CA GLU A 37 -8.04 -4.73 -12.70
C GLU A 37 -8.93 -3.85 -13.58
N LEU A 38 -8.33 -2.83 -14.19
CA LEU A 38 -8.96 -1.94 -15.15
C LEU A 38 -8.74 -2.47 -16.57
N LYS A 39 -9.81 -2.93 -17.21
CA LYS A 39 -9.76 -3.35 -18.62
C LYS A 39 -10.00 -2.15 -19.53
N LYS A 40 -8.93 -1.66 -20.17
CA LYS A 40 -9.01 -0.63 -21.21
C LYS A 40 -9.53 -1.24 -22.51
N GLN A 41 -10.42 -0.51 -23.19
CA GLN A 41 -10.96 -0.97 -24.47
C GLN A 41 -9.98 -0.70 -25.62
N LYS A 42 -9.21 0.40 -25.55
CA LYS A 42 -8.23 0.82 -26.54
C LYS A 42 -7.04 1.55 -25.88
N PRO A 43 -5.80 1.03 -25.96
CA PRO A 43 -5.46 -0.34 -26.37
C PRO A 43 -6.10 -1.38 -25.43
N LYS A 44 -6.26 -2.63 -25.89
CA LYS A 44 -6.76 -3.75 -25.06
C LYS A 44 -5.70 -4.19 -24.05
N ILE A 45 -5.51 -3.38 -23.01
CA ILE A 45 -4.56 -3.63 -21.93
C ILE A 45 -5.35 -3.72 -20.63
N THR A 46 -4.96 -4.66 -19.77
CA THR A 46 -5.43 -4.69 -18.38
C THR A 46 -4.37 -4.00 -17.54
N GLN A 47 -4.75 -2.91 -16.88
CA GLN A 47 -3.90 -2.28 -15.87
C GLN A 47 -4.32 -2.81 -14.50
N VAL A 48 -3.34 -3.15 -13.67
CA VAL A 48 -3.57 -3.68 -12.34
C VAL A 48 -3.01 -2.69 -11.33
N PHE A 49 -3.80 -2.36 -10.32
CA PHE A 49 -3.37 -1.50 -9.22
C PHE A 49 -3.51 -2.27 -7.91
N HIS A 50 -2.42 -2.36 -7.15
CA HIS A 50 -2.39 -3.08 -5.89
C HIS A 50 -2.47 -2.12 -4.70
N TRP A 51 -3.36 -2.47 -3.79
CA TRP A 51 -3.54 -1.81 -2.51
C TRP A 51 -3.43 -2.86 -1.40
N ILE A 52 -3.09 -2.43 -0.19
CA ILE A 52 -2.87 -3.31 0.94
C ILE A 52 -3.65 -2.83 2.17
N VAL A 53 -4.09 -3.80 2.96
CA VAL A 53 -4.83 -3.60 4.22
C VAL A 53 -4.22 -4.51 5.26
N ALA A 54 -3.89 -3.99 6.44
CA ALA A 54 -3.49 -4.83 7.56
C ALA A 54 -4.75 -5.55 8.12
N THR A 55 -4.66 -6.85 8.34
CA THR A 55 -5.85 -7.66 8.72
C THR A 55 -6.45 -7.24 10.07
N ASP A 56 -5.61 -6.80 11.00
CA ASP A 56 -5.97 -6.25 12.32
C ASP A 56 -6.76 -4.93 12.21
N SER A 57 -6.52 -4.12 11.17
CA SER A 57 -7.24 -2.86 10.95
C SER A 57 -8.71 -3.05 10.55
N VAL A 58 -9.08 -4.27 10.15
CA VAL A 58 -10.44 -4.67 9.76
C VAL A 58 -11.19 -5.30 10.93
N GLU A 59 -10.45 -5.87 11.89
CA GLU A 59 -11.03 -6.65 12.98
C GLU A 59 -12.01 -5.79 13.80
N ASP A 60 -13.25 -6.27 13.89
CA ASP A 60 -14.38 -5.63 14.56
C ASP A 60 -14.72 -4.19 14.10
N ARG A 61 -14.35 -3.81 12.86
CA ARG A 61 -14.63 -2.48 12.30
C ARG A 61 -15.40 -2.54 10.99
N ILE A 62 -16.45 -1.72 10.89
CA ILE A 62 -17.25 -1.53 9.65
C ILE A 62 -16.57 -0.62 8.62
N THR A 63 -15.49 0.05 9.02
CA THR A 63 -14.67 0.90 8.17
C THR A 63 -13.20 0.59 8.39
N PHE A 64 -12.46 0.48 7.30
CA PHE A 64 -11.03 0.26 7.33
C PHE A 64 -10.35 1.09 6.25
N ASP A 65 -9.06 1.29 6.43
CA ASP A 65 -8.27 2.10 5.53
C ASP A 65 -7.44 1.19 4.62
N ILE A 66 -7.34 1.56 3.35
CA ILE A 66 -6.50 0.87 2.37
C ILE A 66 -5.40 1.80 1.87
N TYR A 67 -4.24 1.24 1.59
CA TYR A 67 -3.03 1.98 1.22
C TYR A 67 -2.43 1.47 -0.09
N PRO A 68 -1.76 2.31 -0.90
CA PRO A 68 -1.06 1.87 -2.09
C PRO A 68 0.05 0.86 -1.76
N LEU A 69 0.18 -0.17 -2.61
CA LEU A 69 1.26 -1.14 -2.56
C LEU A 69 2.10 -1.02 -3.84
N TYR A 70 3.36 -0.63 -3.71
CA TYR A 70 4.29 -0.52 -4.83
C TYR A 70 5.00 -1.85 -5.09
N ILE A 71 4.56 -2.54 -6.13
CA ILE A 71 5.15 -3.81 -6.60
C ILE A 71 6.04 -3.56 -7.83
N GLU A 72 5.60 -2.73 -8.78
CA GLU A 72 6.24 -2.60 -10.11
C GLU A 72 7.31 -1.50 -10.20
N GLU A 73 7.33 -0.55 -9.27
CA GLU A 73 8.13 0.68 -9.37
C GLU A 73 8.99 1.07 -8.14
N PRO A 74 9.27 0.22 -7.13
CA PRO A 74 10.30 0.62 -6.16
C PRO A 74 11.67 0.69 -6.87
N THR A 75 12.55 1.57 -6.39
CA THR A 75 14.00 1.44 -6.63
C THR A 75 14.62 0.80 -5.39
N ASP A 76 15.77 0.13 -5.53
CA ASP A 76 16.47 -0.45 -4.36
C ASP A 76 16.77 0.61 -3.30
N TYR A 77 17.13 1.82 -3.76
CA TYR A 77 17.26 2.99 -2.92
C TYR A 77 15.99 3.31 -2.12
N ASN A 78 14.83 3.40 -2.77
CA ASN A 78 13.56 3.70 -2.09
C ASN A 78 13.13 2.56 -1.14
N LEU A 79 13.37 1.30 -1.51
CA LEU A 79 13.09 0.15 -0.66
C LEU A 79 13.93 0.20 0.63
N ASN A 80 15.24 0.39 0.50
CA ASN A 80 16.15 0.48 1.65
C ASN A 80 15.78 1.65 2.58
N ARG A 81 15.37 2.79 2.00
CA ARG A 81 14.84 3.91 2.79
C ARG A 81 13.55 3.54 3.51
N CYS A 82 12.61 2.89 2.83
CA CYS A 82 11.36 2.43 3.44
C CYS A 82 11.61 1.48 4.61
N ILE A 83 12.51 0.50 4.46
CA ILE A 83 12.92 -0.44 5.52
C ILE A 83 13.51 0.31 6.72
N ASN A 84 14.29 1.36 6.48
CA ASN A 84 14.86 2.19 7.54
C ASN A 84 13.87 3.21 8.14
N GLY A 85 12.61 3.21 7.71
CA GLY A 85 11.58 4.14 8.19
C GLY A 85 11.69 5.56 7.61
N ASP A 86 12.51 5.76 6.59
CA ASP A 86 12.69 7.04 5.93
C ASP A 86 11.52 7.37 4.99
N THR A 87 11.43 8.66 4.64
CA THR A 87 10.53 9.14 3.59
C THR A 87 11.05 8.75 2.20
N VAL A 88 10.16 8.30 1.32
CA VAL A 88 10.51 7.91 -0.06
C VAL A 88 9.94 8.86 -1.12
N THR A 89 10.55 8.82 -2.31
CA THR A 89 10.06 9.49 -3.52
C THR A 89 9.99 8.45 -4.65
N VAL A 90 8.87 7.73 -4.75
CA VAL A 90 8.76 6.54 -5.61
C VAL A 90 8.92 6.86 -7.11
N PHE A 91 8.61 8.08 -7.55
CA PHE A 91 8.74 8.51 -8.94
C PHE A 91 9.96 9.40 -9.22
N SER A 92 10.97 9.42 -8.35
CA SER A 92 12.21 10.11 -8.67
C SER A 92 13.07 9.27 -9.61
N ALA A 93 13.62 9.89 -10.65
CA ALA A 93 14.65 9.28 -11.52
C ALA A 93 15.99 8.98 -10.80
N ALA A 94 16.05 9.20 -9.48
CA ALA A 94 17.21 8.94 -8.65
C ALA A 94 17.14 7.51 -8.09
N GLY A 95 18.13 6.70 -8.44
CA GLY A 95 18.30 5.33 -7.95
C GLY A 95 18.46 4.34 -9.10
N GLU A 96 19.20 3.27 -8.84
CA GLU A 96 19.30 2.15 -9.75
C GLU A 96 18.03 1.28 -9.61
N PHE A 97 17.44 0.87 -10.74
CA PHE A 97 16.41 -0.18 -10.78
C PHE A 97 17.02 -1.59 -10.56
N MET A 98 18.28 -1.64 -10.11
CA MET A 98 19.04 -2.87 -9.94
C MET A 98 18.78 -3.44 -8.55
N PHE A 99 17.72 -4.25 -8.46
CA PHE A 99 17.49 -5.07 -7.29
C PHE A 99 18.41 -6.29 -7.26
N SER A 100 18.69 -6.79 -6.06
CA SER A 100 19.28 -8.12 -5.88
C SER A 100 18.38 -9.20 -6.49
N ASP A 101 18.97 -10.28 -6.98
CA ASP A 101 18.20 -11.39 -7.55
C ASP A 101 17.32 -12.09 -6.50
N GLU A 102 17.75 -12.07 -5.24
CA GLU A 102 16.95 -12.51 -4.10
C GLU A 102 15.66 -11.69 -3.98
N TYR A 103 15.74 -10.35 -3.99
CA TYR A 103 14.56 -9.50 -3.92
C TYR A 103 13.64 -9.69 -5.13
N LYS A 104 14.20 -9.79 -6.35
CA LYS A 104 13.41 -10.09 -7.55
C LYS A 104 12.65 -11.41 -7.41
N THR A 105 13.30 -12.43 -6.83
CA THR A 105 12.67 -13.74 -6.58
C THR A 105 11.52 -13.60 -5.58
N GLN A 106 11.74 -12.93 -4.46
CA GLN A 106 10.70 -12.67 -3.44
C GLN A 106 9.51 -11.87 -4.02
N LEU A 107 9.78 -10.87 -4.86
CA LEU A 107 8.75 -10.08 -5.53
C LEU A 107 7.93 -10.93 -6.52
N ASN A 108 8.61 -11.79 -7.29
CA ASN A 108 7.95 -12.71 -8.21
C ASN A 108 7.09 -13.75 -7.47
N GLU A 109 7.52 -14.22 -6.31
CA GLU A 109 6.72 -15.09 -5.43
C GLU A 109 5.44 -14.38 -4.98
N LEU A 110 5.53 -13.12 -4.54
CA LEU A 110 4.37 -12.30 -4.18
C LEU A 110 3.39 -12.16 -5.35
N ILE A 111 3.88 -11.76 -6.53
CA ILE A 111 3.06 -11.60 -7.74
C ILE A 111 2.37 -12.93 -8.09
N THR A 112 3.11 -14.03 -8.04
CA THR A 112 2.58 -15.37 -8.32
C THR A 112 1.47 -15.76 -7.34
N ILE A 113 1.64 -15.49 -6.05
CA ILE A 113 0.60 -15.70 -5.03
C ILE A 113 -0.63 -14.85 -5.33
N ILE A 114 -0.44 -13.56 -5.63
CA ILE A 114 -1.53 -12.64 -5.95
C ILE A 114 -2.32 -13.17 -7.16
N ASP A 115 -1.66 -13.49 -8.26
CA ASP A 115 -2.35 -13.87 -9.50
C ASP A 115 -3.00 -15.25 -9.44
N SER A 116 -2.38 -16.22 -8.77
CA SER A 116 -2.90 -17.59 -8.69
C SER A 116 -4.00 -17.77 -7.63
N ARG A 117 -4.04 -16.91 -6.60
CA ARG A 117 -4.94 -17.07 -5.45
C ARG A 117 -5.97 -15.95 -5.27
N LYS A 118 -5.96 -14.92 -6.12
CA LYS A 118 -6.93 -13.81 -6.04
C LYS A 118 -8.37 -14.28 -6.23
N ILE A 119 -9.27 -13.82 -5.36
CA ILE A 119 -10.72 -14.06 -5.46
C ILE A 119 -11.41 -12.77 -5.86
N LYS A 120 -12.22 -12.83 -6.92
CA LYS A 120 -13.03 -11.69 -7.36
C LYS A 120 -14.15 -11.44 -6.37
N VAL A 121 -14.29 -10.20 -5.91
CA VAL A 121 -15.33 -9.81 -4.95
C VAL A 121 -16.28 -8.75 -5.46
N GLN A 122 -15.84 -7.91 -6.40
CA GLN A 122 -16.68 -6.89 -6.98
C GLN A 122 -16.36 -6.67 -8.45
N LYS A 123 -17.37 -6.25 -9.19
CA LYS A 123 -17.22 -5.72 -10.55
C LYS A 123 -17.97 -4.40 -10.60
N THR A 124 -17.27 -3.32 -10.92
CA THR A 124 -17.84 -1.99 -11.04
C THR A 124 -17.55 -1.39 -12.42
N THR A 125 -18.31 -0.36 -12.77
CA THR A 125 -18.13 0.39 -14.02
C THR A 125 -17.79 1.83 -13.68
N LEU A 126 -16.59 2.26 -14.05
CA LEU A 126 -16.20 3.66 -13.96
C LEU A 126 -16.85 4.43 -15.12
N LYS A 127 -17.57 5.48 -14.74
CA LYS A 127 -18.04 6.50 -15.68
C LYS A 127 -17.09 7.67 -15.58
N TRP A 128 -16.28 7.85 -16.61
CA TRP A 128 -15.41 9.01 -16.74
C TRP A 128 -16.24 10.25 -17.12
N ALA A 129 -15.75 11.45 -16.77
CA ALA A 129 -16.38 12.68 -17.22
C ALA A 129 -16.47 12.71 -18.76
N LYS A 130 -17.59 13.22 -19.28
CA LYS A 130 -17.92 13.19 -20.71
C LYS A 130 -16.76 13.71 -21.56
N GLY A 131 -16.29 12.90 -22.52
CA GLY A 131 -15.42 13.32 -23.63
C GLY A 131 -14.03 12.69 -23.70
N ILE A 132 -13.48 12.13 -22.61
CA ILE A 132 -12.06 11.70 -22.60
C ILE A 132 -11.87 10.18 -22.54
N ARG A 133 -12.76 9.44 -21.84
CA ARG A 133 -12.71 7.97 -21.76
C ARG A 133 -14.13 7.39 -21.72
N GLY A 134 -14.36 6.28 -22.42
CA GLY A 134 -15.65 5.55 -22.39
C GLY A 134 -15.90 4.89 -21.04
N LYS A 135 -17.01 4.14 -20.88
CA LYS A 135 -17.23 3.32 -19.67
C LYS A 135 -16.15 2.26 -19.57
N GLU A 136 -15.42 2.22 -18.45
CA GLU A 136 -14.40 1.21 -18.20
C GLU A 136 -14.84 0.25 -17.09
N LYS A 137 -14.54 -1.03 -17.27
CA LYS A 137 -14.90 -2.08 -16.31
C LYS A 137 -13.73 -2.31 -15.39
N VAL A 138 -13.99 -2.24 -14.09
CA VAL A 138 -13.03 -2.54 -13.04
C VAL A 138 -13.49 -3.81 -12.34
N SER A 139 -12.60 -4.80 -12.26
CA SER A 139 -12.81 -5.98 -11.42
C SER A 139 -11.92 -5.86 -10.18
N VAL A 140 -12.50 -6.10 -9.01
CA VAL A 140 -11.80 -6.03 -7.74
C VAL A 140 -11.59 -7.44 -7.23
N TYR A 141 -10.35 -7.73 -6.84
CA TYR A 141 -9.96 -9.01 -6.29
C TYR A 141 -9.27 -8.84 -4.95
N ILE A 142 -9.33 -9.90 -4.16
CA ILE A 142 -8.72 -9.98 -2.84
C ILE A 142 -7.80 -11.18 -2.77
N THR A 143 -6.61 -10.98 -2.23
CA THR A 143 -5.65 -12.04 -1.89
C THR A 143 -5.16 -11.85 -0.45
N PRO A 144 -5.60 -12.67 0.52
CA PRO A 144 -5.05 -12.66 1.86
C PRO A 144 -3.64 -13.25 1.86
N ILE A 145 -2.72 -12.56 2.55
CA ILE A 145 -1.30 -12.89 2.53
C ILE A 145 -0.68 -12.67 3.91
N SER A 146 0.37 -13.42 4.19
CA SER A 146 1.30 -13.13 5.27
C SER A 146 2.67 -12.85 4.68
N GLY A 147 3.36 -11.82 5.16
CA GLY A 147 4.68 -11.44 4.66
C GLY A 147 5.27 -10.27 5.42
N ILE A 148 6.46 -9.87 5.02
CA ILE A 148 7.16 -8.69 5.53
C ILE A 148 6.96 -7.57 4.50
N PHE A 149 6.41 -6.45 4.97
CA PHE A 149 6.20 -5.23 4.21
C PHE A 149 6.72 -4.06 5.04
N CYS A 150 7.37 -3.09 4.41
CA CYS A 150 7.63 -1.81 5.04
C CYS A 150 6.54 -0.80 4.63
N HIS A 151 6.30 0.19 5.47
CA HIS A 151 5.31 1.25 5.28
C HIS A 151 5.98 2.62 5.45
N CYS A 152 6.18 3.38 4.39
CA CYS A 152 6.90 4.64 4.48
C CYS A 152 6.02 5.82 4.10
N LEU A 153 6.43 6.99 4.57
CA LEU A 153 5.84 8.23 4.10
C LEU A 153 6.36 8.51 2.69
N GLN A 154 5.48 8.61 1.71
CA GLN A 154 5.81 9.15 0.41
C GLN A 154 5.59 10.65 0.41
N ILE A 155 6.55 11.41 -0.13
CA ILE A 155 6.38 12.84 -0.42
C ILE A 155 6.73 13.08 -1.88
N HIS A 156 5.88 13.83 -2.58
CA HIS A 156 6.09 14.28 -3.94
C HIS A 156 6.27 15.79 -3.96
N LYS A 157 7.52 16.25 -4.10
CA LYS A 157 7.88 17.68 -4.11
C LYS A 157 8.04 18.30 -5.50
N ASN A 158 8.11 17.50 -6.57
CA ASN A 158 8.52 17.97 -7.91
C ASN A 158 7.45 17.83 -9.02
N TYR A 159 6.18 17.58 -8.68
CA TYR A 159 5.07 17.56 -9.64
C TYR A 159 4.09 18.70 -9.36
N LYS A 160 3.30 19.12 -10.36
CA LYS A 160 2.27 20.18 -10.26
C LYS A 160 1.23 19.94 -9.14
N VAL A 161 1.23 18.77 -8.52
CA VAL A 161 0.41 18.40 -7.36
C VAL A 161 1.35 17.82 -6.30
N GLU A 162 1.50 18.52 -5.19
CA GLU A 162 2.18 17.98 -4.01
C GLU A 162 1.31 16.89 -3.37
N PHE A 163 1.90 15.74 -3.09
CA PHE A 163 1.20 14.66 -2.41
C PHE A 163 2.08 14.11 -1.28
N LYS A 164 1.44 13.86 -0.14
CA LYS A 164 2.02 13.17 1.01
C LYS A 164 1.08 12.06 1.51
N GLY A 165 1.61 10.86 1.73
CA GLY A 165 0.83 9.80 2.39
C GLY A 165 1.59 8.51 2.57
N LEU A 166 0.98 7.59 3.33
CA LEU A 166 1.58 6.31 3.68
C LEU A 166 1.44 5.33 2.52
N VAL A 167 2.53 4.64 2.19
CA VAL A 167 2.59 3.65 1.12
C VAL A 167 3.34 2.44 1.61
N TYR A 168 3.06 1.29 1.01
CA TYR A 168 3.69 0.02 1.39
C TYR A 168 4.58 -0.49 0.27
N MET A 169 5.67 -1.15 0.64
CA MET A 169 6.54 -1.88 -0.27
C MET A 169 6.76 -3.30 0.26
N PRO A 170 6.77 -4.30 -0.65
CA PRO A 170 7.08 -5.68 -0.28
C PRO A 170 8.54 -5.80 0.13
N VAL A 171 8.83 -6.64 1.13
CA VAL A 171 10.19 -6.98 1.54
C VAL A 171 10.46 -8.46 1.26
N SER A 172 9.78 -9.39 1.94
CA SER A 172 10.03 -10.84 1.78
C SER A 172 8.99 -11.74 2.47
N SER A 173 9.24 -13.06 2.42
CA SER A 173 8.60 -14.10 3.24
C SER A 173 7.11 -14.30 2.99
N PHE A 174 6.70 -14.14 1.73
CA PHE A 174 5.30 -14.14 1.33
C PHE A 174 4.68 -15.54 1.34
N SER A 175 3.48 -15.65 1.89
CA SER A 175 2.66 -16.87 1.82
C SER A 175 1.19 -16.52 1.81
N PHE A 176 0.38 -17.27 1.06
CA PHE A 176 -1.06 -17.16 1.11
C PHE A 176 -1.62 -17.51 2.50
N ASP A 177 -2.55 -16.71 3.02
CA ASP A 177 -3.25 -17.01 4.29
C ASP A 177 -4.63 -17.62 3.99
N ASP A 178 -4.67 -18.94 3.85
CA ASP A 178 -5.88 -19.72 3.54
C ASP A 178 -6.94 -19.62 4.64
N LYS A 179 -6.50 -19.55 5.90
CA LYS A 179 -7.37 -19.45 7.08
C LYS A 179 -8.11 -18.13 7.17
N PHE A 180 -7.65 -17.08 6.49
CA PHE A 180 -8.30 -15.77 6.48
C PHE A 180 -9.79 -15.86 6.15
N TRP A 181 -10.17 -16.69 5.17
CA TRP A 181 -11.56 -16.77 4.68
C TRP A 181 -12.57 -17.27 5.73
N ASN A 182 -12.10 -17.88 6.82
CA ASN A 182 -12.94 -18.33 7.93
C ASN A 182 -13.12 -17.27 9.03
N THR A 183 -12.58 -16.06 8.85
CA THR A 183 -12.62 -14.98 9.85
C THR A 183 -13.80 -14.03 9.65
N LYS A 184 -14.11 -13.22 10.68
CA LYS A 184 -15.06 -12.10 10.55
C LYS A 184 -14.56 -11.04 9.56
N SER A 185 -13.26 -10.74 9.58
CA SER A 185 -12.62 -9.78 8.68
C SER A 185 -12.81 -10.15 7.20
N ALA A 186 -12.77 -11.44 6.86
CA ALA A 186 -13.05 -11.90 5.50
C ALA A 186 -14.47 -11.55 5.03
N LYS A 187 -15.48 -11.62 5.90
CA LYS A 187 -16.85 -11.21 5.56
C LYS A 187 -16.90 -9.70 5.29
N ILE A 188 -16.32 -8.90 6.17
CA ILE A 188 -16.28 -7.43 6.06
C ILE A 188 -15.67 -7.03 4.71
N VAL A 189 -14.51 -7.58 4.38
CA VAL A 189 -13.73 -7.20 3.20
C VAL A 189 -14.39 -7.74 1.92
N LYS A 190 -14.96 -8.95 1.95
CA LYS A 190 -15.68 -9.52 0.80
C LYS A 190 -16.90 -8.69 0.37
N TYR A 191 -17.58 -8.02 1.31
CA TYR A 191 -18.81 -7.27 1.05
C TYR A 191 -18.63 -5.74 1.12
N ALA A 192 -17.39 -5.24 1.25
CA ALA A 192 -17.12 -3.81 1.23
C ALA A 192 -17.37 -3.22 -0.18
N ASP A 193 -17.79 -1.95 -0.26
CA ASP A 193 -17.97 -1.27 -1.55
C ASP A 193 -16.69 -0.58 -2.02
N TYR A 194 -16.00 -1.22 -2.96
CA TYR A 194 -14.77 -0.74 -3.56
C TYR A 194 -14.98 0.28 -4.68
N SER A 195 -16.23 0.62 -5.03
CA SER A 195 -16.51 1.63 -6.06
C SER A 195 -16.14 3.05 -5.63
N LEU A 196 -15.99 3.28 -4.32
CA LEU A 196 -15.64 4.56 -3.73
C LEU A 196 -14.11 4.78 -3.61
N VAL A 197 -13.31 3.77 -3.93
CA VAL A 197 -11.85 3.83 -3.86
C VAL A 197 -11.29 4.55 -5.08
N GLU A 198 -10.50 5.59 -4.84
CA GLU A 198 -9.70 6.24 -5.88
C GLU A 198 -8.40 5.47 -6.12
N PHE A 199 -8.50 4.27 -6.70
CA PHE A 199 -7.40 3.31 -6.78
C PHE A 199 -6.24 3.74 -7.70
N THR A 200 -6.47 4.73 -8.55
CA THR A 200 -5.46 5.36 -9.43
C THR A 200 -4.81 6.60 -8.80
N GLY A 201 -5.32 7.09 -7.67
CA GLY A 201 -5.00 8.40 -7.10
C GLY A 201 -3.57 8.57 -6.57
N HIS A 202 -2.79 7.49 -6.50
CA HIS A 202 -1.39 7.50 -6.07
C HIS A 202 -0.39 7.61 -7.25
N LEU A 203 -0.87 7.61 -8.50
CA LEU A 203 -0.05 7.74 -9.69
C LEU A 203 -0.18 9.16 -10.28
N PRO A 204 0.88 9.99 -10.25
CA PRO A 204 0.83 11.36 -10.78
C PRO A 204 0.41 11.43 -12.25
N SER A 205 0.80 10.44 -13.06
CA SER A 205 0.51 10.34 -14.50
C SER A 205 -0.97 10.03 -14.83
N ILE A 206 -1.75 9.55 -13.85
CA ILE A 206 -3.17 9.21 -14.01
C ILE A 206 -4.06 10.16 -13.19
N SER A 207 -3.46 11.14 -12.51
CA SER A 207 -4.18 12.10 -11.66
C SER A 207 -5.35 12.75 -12.40
N HIS A 208 -6.55 12.50 -11.86
CA HIS A 208 -7.80 13.02 -12.38
C HIS A 208 -7.91 14.52 -12.06
N TRP A 209 -8.74 15.24 -12.81
CA TRP A 209 -9.21 16.60 -12.50
C TRP A 209 -10.07 16.70 -11.22
N ARG A 210 -10.19 15.61 -10.44
CA ARG A 210 -10.67 15.63 -9.06
C ARG A 210 -9.45 16.02 -8.22
N SER A 211 -9.42 17.26 -7.80
CA SER A 211 -8.26 18.05 -7.36
C SER A 211 -7.50 17.57 -6.11
N LEU A 212 -7.56 16.30 -5.72
CA LEU A 212 -6.80 15.76 -4.58
C LEU A 212 -6.39 14.30 -4.83
N CYS A 213 -5.09 14.06 -5.05
CA CYS A 213 -4.52 12.71 -5.01
C CYS A 213 -4.74 12.10 -3.61
N ARG A 214 -5.50 11.01 -3.52
CA ARG A 214 -5.74 10.29 -2.25
C ARG A 214 -4.86 9.05 -2.15
N VAL A 215 -3.99 9.06 -1.14
CA VAL A 215 -3.05 7.98 -0.75
C VAL A 215 -3.66 7.00 0.24
N LYS A 216 -4.91 7.27 0.61
CA LYS A 216 -5.66 6.57 1.61
C LYS A 216 -7.10 6.63 1.20
N SER A 217 -7.75 5.48 1.11
CA SER A 217 -9.19 5.41 0.92
C SER A 217 -9.82 4.77 2.15
N ARG A 218 -10.81 5.44 2.73
CA ARG A 218 -11.63 4.88 3.80
C ARG A 218 -12.75 4.07 3.18
N MET A 219 -12.82 2.79 3.51
CA MET A 219 -13.86 1.87 3.06
C MET A 219 -15.05 1.93 4.02
N GLN A 220 -16.26 1.80 3.48
CA GLN A 220 -17.50 1.62 4.23
C GLN A 220 -18.21 0.35 3.74
N VAL A 221 -18.76 -0.42 4.67
CA VAL A 221 -19.66 -1.54 4.37
C VAL A 221 -21.10 -1.03 4.41
N PHE A 222 -21.87 -1.26 3.36
CA PHE A 222 -23.32 -1.03 3.37
C PHE A 222 -24.03 -2.28 3.88
N LYS A 223 -24.98 -2.09 4.81
CA LYS A 223 -25.84 -3.16 5.33
C LYS A 223 -26.83 -3.64 4.27
#